data_AF-A0AAN4PTB5-F1
#
_entry.id   AF-A0AAN4PTB5-F1
#
_cell.length_a   1.000
_cell.length_b   1.000
_cell.length_c   1.000
_cell.angle_alpha   90.00
_cell.angle_beta   90.00
_cell.angle_gamma   90.00
#
_symmetry.space_group_name_H-M   'P 1'
#
loop_
_entity.id
_entity.type
_entity.pdbx_description
1 polymer ?
#
loop_
_entity_poly.entity_id
_entity_poly.type
_entity_poly.pdbx_seq_one_letter_code
_entity_poly.pdbx_strand_id
1 'polypeptide(L)'
;MDSSDGSPVATLTLPTLESVAARTESPIVHRAMAFIAAETATELTELSGETAFSSIGVDSLLSLVLAEKFTAEFRLNLRSSLFLDCPTISDLKAWLVDYC
;
A
#
# COMPACT_ATOMS: atom_id res chain seq x y z
N MET A 1 26.45 -24.53 45.47
CA MET A 1 25.49 -25.40 44.77
C MET A 1 24.20 -24.60 44.74
N ASP A 2 23.78 -23.91 43.69
CA ASP A 2 24.20 -23.80 42.29
C ASP A 2 23.79 -22.37 41.84
N SER A 3 24.53 -21.84 40.87
CA SER A 3 24.30 -20.55 40.23
C SER A 3 23.20 -20.64 39.18
N SER A 4 22.88 -19.48 38.59
CA SER A 4 22.31 -19.32 37.24
C SER A 4 20.78 -19.45 37.16
N ASP A 5 20.08 -18.37 36.81
CA ASP A 5 19.83 -17.90 35.42
C ASP A 5 18.78 -18.80 34.73
N GLY A 6 17.70 -18.28 34.15
CA GLY A 6 17.41 -16.92 33.80
C GLY A 6 16.00 -16.76 33.26
N SER A 7 15.65 -15.51 32.97
CA SER A 7 14.52 -15.19 32.11
C SER A 7 14.67 -15.84 30.73
N PRO A 8 13.59 -16.35 30.15
CA PRO A 8 13.39 -16.21 28.73
C PRO A 8 12.54 -14.96 28.50
N VAL A 9 13.24 -13.93 28.05
CA VAL A 9 12.74 -12.73 27.40
C VAL A 9 11.87 -13.11 26.19
N ALA A 10 10.76 -12.39 26.04
CA ALA A 10 10.02 -12.10 24.82
C ALA A 10 9.98 -13.19 23.72
N THR A 11 8.90 -13.95 23.69
CA THR A 11 8.41 -14.46 22.40
C THR A 11 7.65 -13.35 21.72
N LEU A 12 8.36 -12.53 20.94
CA LEU A 12 7.78 -11.73 19.88
C LEU A 12 7.25 -12.73 18.86
N THR A 13 5.99 -13.11 18.99
CA THR A 13 5.26 -13.73 17.88
C THR A 13 5.08 -12.62 16.84
N LEU A 14 6.05 -12.49 15.95
CA LEU A 14 5.85 -11.90 14.65
C LEU A 14 4.84 -12.79 13.94
N PRO A 15 3.61 -12.34 13.64
CA PRO A 15 2.82 -13.04 12.66
C PRO A 15 3.56 -12.93 11.33
N THR A 16 4.05 -14.09 10.92
CA THR A 16 4.67 -14.40 9.65
C THR A 16 3.93 -13.76 8.49
N LEU A 17 4.71 -13.19 7.58
CA LEU A 17 4.37 -12.80 6.22
C LEU A 17 3.82 -14.00 5.43
N GLU A 18 2.60 -14.45 5.74
CA GLU A 18 1.91 -15.54 5.06
C GLU A 18 0.42 -15.17 4.92
N SER A 19 0.11 -14.21 4.04
CA SER A 19 -1.20 -14.18 3.41
C SER A 19 -1.04 -14.45 1.92
N VAL A 20 -0.80 -15.72 1.64
CA VAL A 20 -0.93 -16.32 0.31
C VAL A 20 -2.42 -16.57 0.08
N ALA A 21 -3.18 -15.58 -0.39
CA ALA A 21 -4.48 -15.79 -1.08
C ALA A 21 -5.14 -14.48 -1.55
N ALA A 22 -4.69 -13.94 -2.68
CA ALA A 22 -5.61 -13.30 -3.63
C ALA A 22 -5.04 -13.51 -5.03
N ARG A 23 -5.53 -14.55 -5.70
CA ARG A 23 -5.17 -14.85 -7.09
C ARG A 23 -5.75 -13.70 -7.94
N THR A 24 -4.95 -13.21 -8.90
CA THR A 24 -5.28 -12.23 -9.96
C THR A 24 -5.13 -10.72 -9.67
N GLU A 25 -4.28 -10.29 -8.74
CA GLU A 25 -3.79 -8.90 -8.75
C GLU A 25 -2.27 -8.87 -9.00
N SER A 26 -1.82 -8.01 -9.91
CA SER A 26 -0.40 -7.85 -10.21
C SER A 26 0.36 -7.50 -8.93
N PRO A 27 1.56 -8.07 -8.67
CA PRO A 27 2.32 -7.79 -7.46
C PRO A 27 2.60 -6.30 -7.27
N ILE A 28 2.68 -5.53 -8.36
CA ILE A 28 2.83 -4.08 -8.30
C ILE A 28 1.55 -3.38 -7.82
N VAL A 29 0.38 -3.86 -8.23
CA VAL A 29 -0.92 -3.36 -7.77
C VAL A 29 -1.03 -3.55 -6.26
N HIS A 30 -0.76 -4.75 -5.77
CA HIS A 30 -0.86 -5.03 -4.33
C HIS A 30 0.07 -4.12 -3.50
N ARG A 31 1.33 -3.95 -3.92
CA ARG A 31 2.26 -3.06 -3.22
C ARG A 31 1.86 -1.58 -3.32
N ALA A 32 1.36 -1.14 -4.47
CA ALA A 32 0.86 0.22 -4.67
C ALA A 32 -0.32 0.51 -3.73
N MET A 33 -1.27 -0.43 -3.60
CA MET A 33 -2.41 -0.26 -2.69
C MET A 33 -1.98 -0.24 -1.23
N ALA A 34 -1.07 -1.12 -0.83
CA ALA A 34 -0.51 -1.12 0.52
C ALA A 34 0.23 0.18 0.86
N PHE A 35 0.93 0.76 -0.13
CA PHE A 35 1.60 2.03 0.02
C PHE A 35 0.61 3.20 0.21
N ILE A 36 -0.45 3.25 -0.60
CA ILE A 36 -1.49 4.27 -0.46
C ILE A 36 -2.19 4.15 0.89
N ALA A 37 -2.59 2.94 1.28
CA ALA A 37 -3.18 2.66 2.59
C ALA A 37 -2.32 3.20 3.75
N ALA A 38 -1.01 2.98 3.69
CA ALA A 38 -0.08 3.50 4.69
C ALA A 38 0.00 5.03 4.71
N GLU A 39 -0.02 5.68 3.54
CA GLU A 39 0.05 7.15 3.45
C GLU A 39 -1.26 7.83 3.87
N THR A 40 -2.40 7.20 3.59
CA THR A 40 -3.74 7.71 3.92
C THR A 40 -4.24 7.27 5.30
N ALA A 41 -3.42 6.51 6.04
CA ALA A 41 -3.80 5.90 7.32
C ALA A 41 -5.12 5.11 7.23
N THR A 42 -5.32 4.40 6.11
CA THR A 42 -6.51 3.60 5.79
C THR A 42 -6.13 2.12 5.74
N GLU A 43 -7.06 1.20 5.98
CA GLU A 43 -6.76 -0.22 5.81
C GLU A 43 -6.83 -0.66 4.34
N LEU A 44 -6.00 -1.63 3.95
CA LEU A 44 -6.03 -2.21 2.59
C LEU A 44 -7.40 -2.81 2.25
N THR A 45 -8.12 -3.30 3.26
CA THR A 45 -9.48 -3.84 3.17
C THR A 45 -10.54 -2.76 2.90
N GLU A 46 -10.28 -1.51 3.28
CA GLU A 46 -11.16 -0.36 3.00
C GLU A 46 -10.93 0.23 1.60
N LEU A 47 -9.78 -0.08 0.98
CA LEU A 47 -9.46 0.29 -0.41
C LEU A 47 -10.17 -0.64 -1.40
N SER A 48 -11.50 -0.55 -1.41
CA SER A 48 -12.35 -1.19 -2.41
C SER A 48 -12.22 -0.50 -3.77
N GLY A 49 -12.50 -1.22 -4.84
CA GLY A 49 -12.38 -0.68 -6.20
C GLY A 49 -13.23 0.58 -6.46
N GLU A 50 -14.34 0.74 -5.73
CA GLU A 50 -15.23 1.91 -5.82
C GLU A 50 -14.79 3.08 -4.94
N THR A 51 -13.79 2.87 -4.07
CA THR A 51 -13.28 3.91 -3.16
C THR A 51 -12.62 5.01 -3.96
N ALA A 52 -13.06 6.25 -3.74
CA ALA A 52 -12.44 7.42 -4.33
C ALA A 52 -11.22 7.86 -3.53
N PHE A 53 -10.18 8.32 -4.22
CA PHE A 53 -8.96 8.84 -3.59
C PHE A 53 -9.26 10.02 -2.64
N SER A 54 -10.18 10.90 -3.02
CA SER A 54 -10.62 12.00 -2.16
C SER A 54 -11.31 11.53 -0.87
N SER A 55 -11.97 10.37 -0.87
CA SER A 55 -12.63 9.81 0.32
C SER A 55 -11.64 9.29 1.36
N ILE A 56 -10.45 8.89 0.93
CA ILE A 56 -9.35 8.46 1.82
C ILE A 56 -8.35 9.59 2.08
N GLY A 57 -8.70 10.83 1.76
CA GLY A 57 -7.87 12.00 2.06
C GLY A 57 -6.72 12.24 1.08
N VAL A 58 -6.75 11.65 -0.11
CA VAL A 58 -5.84 12.04 -1.20
C VAL A 58 -6.35 13.34 -1.82
N ASP A 59 -5.74 14.44 -1.40
CA ASP A 59 -5.91 15.77 -1.97
C ASP A 59 -4.79 16.12 -2.96
N SER A 60 -4.81 17.33 -3.51
CA SER A 60 -3.81 17.79 -4.50
C SER A 60 -2.37 17.73 -4.00
N LEU A 61 -2.11 17.97 -2.71
CA LEU A 61 -0.78 17.90 -2.11
C LEU A 61 -0.37 16.45 -1.90
N LEU A 62 -1.24 15.62 -1.32
CA LEU A 62 -0.95 14.20 -1.11
C LEU A 62 -0.75 13.47 -2.45
N SER A 63 -1.48 13.86 -3.49
CA SER A 63 -1.31 13.36 -4.86
C SER A 63 0.11 13.58 -5.41
N LEU A 64 0.72 14.73 -5.10
CA LEU A 64 2.10 15.04 -5.49
C LEU A 64 3.09 14.17 -4.72
N VAL A 65 2.91 14.06 -3.40
CA VAL A 65 3.75 13.22 -2.54
C VAL A 65 3.68 11.76 -2.97
N LEU A 66 2.47 11.24 -3.23
CA LEU A 66 2.27 9.89 -3.75
C LEU A 66 2.97 9.73 -5.11
N ALA A 67 2.79 10.63 -6.07
CA ALA A 67 3.43 10.54 -7.38
C ALA A 67 4.98 10.48 -7.30
N GLU A 68 5.57 11.32 -6.45
CA GLU A 68 7.02 11.32 -6.21
C GLU A 68 7.49 9.99 -5.58
N LYS A 69 6.78 9.52 -4.55
CA LYS A 69 7.13 8.28 -3.86
C LYS A 69 6.90 7.05 -4.75
N PHE A 70 5.88 7.06 -5.60
CA PHE A 70 5.66 5.99 -6.59
C PHE A 70 6.81 5.91 -7.60
N THR A 71 7.32 7.06 -8.05
CA THR A 71 8.49 7.12 -8.91
C THR A 71 9.76 6.63 -8.18
N ALA A 72 9.89 6.95 -6.89
CA ALA A 72 11.02 6.53 -6.08
C ALA A 72 11.02 5.02 -5.74
N GLU A 73 9.87 4.47 -5.37
CA GLU A 73 9.70 3.08 -4.92
C GLU A 73 9.49 2.10 -6.08
N PHE A 74 8.60 2.44 -7.00
CA PHE A 74 8.19 1.54 -8.10
C PHE A 74 8.87 1.86 -9.43
N ARG A 75 9.64 2.96 -9.50
CA ARG A 75 10.23 3.49 -10.76
C ARG A 75 9.16 3.80 -11.82
N LEU A 76 7.91 4.03 -11.39
CA LEU A 76 6.80 4.41 -12.25
C LEU A 76 6.65 5.94 -12.23
N ASN A 77 6.78 6.57 -13.39
CA ASN A 77 6.64 8.02 -13.52
C ASN A 77 5.15 8.42 -13.55
N LEU A 78 4.56 8.58 -12.36
CA LEU A 78 3.18 9.04 -12.22
C LEU A 78 3.14 10.56 -12.18
N ARG A 79 2.13 11.16 -12.83
CA ARG A 79 1.80 12.58 -12.63
C ARG A 79 0.83 12.69 -11.46
N SER A 80 0.93 13.75 -10.65
CA SER A 80 -0.05 14.03 -9.59
C SER A 80 -1.47 14.18 -10.12
N SER A 81 -1.63 14.65 -11.37
CA SER A 81 -2.92 14.70 -12.06
C SER A 81 -3.54 13.33 -12.31
N LEU A 82 -2.76 12.23 -12.23
CA LEU A 82 -3.29 10.88 -12.42
C LEU A 82 -4.39 10.56 -11.41
N PHE A 83 -4.29 11.05 -10.17
CA PHE A 83 -5.34 10.87 -9.16
C PHE A 83 -6.61 11.69 -9.45
N LEU A 84 -6.53 12.65 -10.37
CA LEU A 84 -7.70 13.39 -10.90
C LEU A 84 -8.29 12.68 -12.13
N ASP A 85 -7.42 12.16 -13.01
CA ASP A 85 -7.79 11.41 -14.21
C ASP A 85 -8.36 10.01 -13.85
N CYS A 86 -7.86 9.43 -12.76
CA CYS A 86 -8.23 8.14 -12.18
C CYS A 86 -8.73 8.38 -10.74
N PRO A 87 -9.99 8.80 -10.55
CA PRO A 87 -10.50 9.20 -9.24
C PRO A 87 -10.71 8.03 -8.27
N THR A 88 -10.79 6.79 -8.77
CA THR A 88 -11.05 5.60 -7.96
C THR A 88 -9.87 4.63 -7.90
N ILE A 89 -9.87 3.79 -6.87
CA ILE A 89 -8.90 2.70 -6.71
C ILE A 89 -8.90 1.77 -7.94
N SER A 90 -10.08 1.42 -8.48
CA SER A 90 -10.16 0.57 -9.69
C SER A 90 -9.44 1.19 -10.88
N ASP A 91 -9.57 2.49 -11.10
CA ASP A 91 -8.93 3.19 -12.22
C ASP A 91 -7.41 3.10 -12.10
N LEU A 92 -6.86 3.35 -10.91
CA LEU A 92 -5.43 3.23 -10.67
C LEU A 92 -4.94 1.79 -10.84
N LYS A 93 -5.70 0.80 -10.34
CA LYS A 93 -5.36 -0.62 -10.52
C LYS A 93 -5.30 -0.98 -12.00
N ALA A 94 -6.29 -0.56 -12.79
CA ALA A 94 -6.31 -0.79 -14.23
C ALA A 94 -5.12 -0.10 -14.92
N TRP A 95 -4.83 1.15 -14.56
CA TRP A 95 -3.67 1.88 -15.08
C TRP A 95 -2.36 1.15 -14.78
N LEU A 96 -2.17 0.66 -13.55
CA LEU A 96 -0.97 -0.08 -13.15
C LEU A 96 -0.84 -1.43 -13.87
N VAL A 97 -1.94 -2.08 -14.25
CA VAL A 97 -1.91 -3.33 -15.03
C VAL A 97 -1.64 -3.08 -16.51
N ASP A 98 -2.11 -1.94 -17.06
CA ASP A 98 -1.91 -1.59 -18.46
C ASP A 98 -0.49 -1.05 -18.72
N TYR A 99 0.06 -0.28 -17.77
CA TYR A 99 1.35 0.40 -17.91
C TYR A 99 2.55 -0.34 -17.27
N CYS A 100 2.35 -1.48 -16.59
CA CYS A 100 3.41 -2.24 -15.94
C CYS A 100 3.30 -3.76 -16.17
#